data_AF-A0A350BY97-F1
#
_entry.id   AF-A0A350BY97-F1
#
_cell.length_a   1.000
_cell.length_b   1.000
_cell.length_c   1.000
_cell.angle_alpha   90.00
_cell.angle_beta   90.00
_cell.angle_gamma   90.00
#
_symmetry.space_group_name_H-M   'P 1'
#
loop_
_entity.id
_entity.type
_entity.pdbx_description
1 polymer ?
#
loop_
_entity_poly.entity_id
_entity_poly.type
_entity_poly.pdbx_seq_one_letter_code
_entity_poly.pdbx_strand_id
1 'polypeptide(L)'
;MPCTTILVGKKASYDGSTLMARNEDSPSGEFTPKKFIVVTPEEQPRHYKSVISKVEIDLPDDPMRYTAVPNALPDEGIWGEAGINVCNVAMSATETITSNARVLGADPLVKGGIGEEDLVTIVLPYIHSAREGVVRLGKLLEKYGTYEMNGVGFQDVSE
;
A
#
# COMPACT_ATOMS: atom_id res chain seq x y z
N MET A 1 -11.52 8.12 7.23
CA MET A 1 -11.42 9.33 6.37
C MET A 1 -11.68 8.87 4.94
N PRO A 2 -12.46 9.58 4.13
CA PRO A 2 -12.88 9.04 2.85
C PRO A 2 -11.81 9.32 1.78
N CYS A 3 -11.01 8.32 1.41
CA CYS A 3 -10.32 8.41 0.14
C CYS A 3 -11.34 8.25 -1.00
N THR A 4 -10.91 8.47 -2.24
CA THR A 4 -11.70 8.08 -3.41
C THR A 4 -10.79 7.58 -4.51
N THR A 5 -11.06 6.37 -4.98
CA THR A 5 -10.26 5.67 -5.98
C THR A 5 -10.98 5.56 -7.33
N ILE A 6 -10.24 5.78 -8.43
CA ILE A 6 -10.68 5.58 -9.81
C ILE A 6 -9.75 4.57 -10.48
N LEU A 7 -10.34 3.55 -11.12
CA LEU A 7 -9.63 2.53 -11.91
C LEU A 7 -10.12 2.56 -13.35
N VAL A 8 -9.20 2.53 -14.32
CA VAL A 8 -9.50 2.51 -15.75
C VAL A 8 -8.66 1.42 -16.42
N GLY A 9 -9.32 0.38 -16.90
CA GLY A 9 -8.65 -0.68 -17.65
C GLY A 9 -8.17 -0.21 -19.02
N LYS A 10 -7.12 -0.85 -19.56
CA LYS A 10 -6.47 -0.45 -20.84
C LYS A 10 -7.38 -0.35 -22.06
N LYS A 11 -8.55 -1.00 -22.06
CA LYS A 11 -9.53 -0.91 -23.16
C LYS A 11 -10.56 0.20 -22.96
N ALA A 12 -10.58 0.82 -21.79
CA ALA A 12 -11.50 1.90 -21.43
C ALA A 12 -10.82 3.28 -21.50
N SER A 13 -9.49 3.34 -21.35
CA SER A 13 -8.72 4.57 -21.52
C SER A 13 -8.63 5.00 -22.98
N TYR A 14 -8.38 6.28 -23.19
CA TYR A 14 -8.28 6.86 -24.53
C TYR A 14 -7.03 6.40 -25.30
N ASP A 15 -5.91 6.22 -24.59
CA ASP A 15 -4.60 5.96 -25.17
C ASP A 15 -4.13 4.50 -25.01
N GLY A 16 -4.97 3.63 -24.45
CA GLY A 16 -4.63 2.24 -24.21
C GLY A 16 -3.83 2.00 -22.92
N SER A 17 -3.59 3.03 -22.09
CA SER A 17 -2.94 2.87 -20.79
C SER A 17 -3.89 2.31 -19.74
N THR A 18 -3.36 1.62 -18.74
CA THR A 18 -4.06 1.36 -17.48
C THR A 18 -3.91 2.58 -16.58
N LEU A 19 -4.99 3.01 -15.91
CA LEU A 19 -4.94 4.13 -14.95
C LEU A 19 -5.52 3.74 -13.60
N MET A 20 -4.83 4.16 -12.55
CA MET A 20 -5.24 4.06 -11.17
C MET A 20 -4.91 5.39 -10.51
N ALA A 21 -5.91 6.02 -9.90
CA ALA A 21 -5.78 7.27 -9.20
C ALA A 21 -6.54 7.21 -7.89
N ARG A 22 -6.01 7.87 -6.85
CA ARG A 22 -6.66 8.00 -5.56
C ARG A 22 -6.40 9.38 -4.99
N ASN A 23 -7.42 9.97 -4.38
CA ASN A 23 -7.21 11.07 -3.45
C ASN A 23 -6.82 10.48 -2.10
N GLU A 24 -5.65 10.83 -1.62
CA GLU A 24 -5.25 10.58 -0.23
C GLU A 24 -5.65 11.79 0.60
N ASP A 25 -6.74 11.65 1.34
CA ASP A 25 -7.27 12.71 2.17
C ASP A 25 -6.48 12.82 3.49
N SER A 26 -6.66 13.92 4.23
CA SER A 26 -6.20 14.07 5.63
C SER A 26 -7.40 14.20 6.58
N PRO A 27 -7.21 14.02 7.92
CA PRO A 27 -8.32 14.19 8.85
C PRO A 27 -8.88 15.61 8.79
N SER A 28 -10.17 15.78 9.03
CA SER A 28 -10.82 17.09 8.93
C SER A 28 -10.17 18.10 9.89
N GLY A 29 -9.63 19.18 9.33
CA GLY A 29 -8.94 20.23 10.09
C GLY A 29 -7.46 19.99 10.29
N GLU A 30 -6.91 18.90 9.75
CA GLU A 30 -5.49 18.56 9.80
C GLU A 30 -4.88 18.67 8.40
N PHE A 31 -3.67 19.20 8.33
CA PHE A 31 -2.89 19.27 7.09
C PHE A 31 -1.69 18.34 7.22
N THR A 32 -1.62 17.35 6.32
CA THR A 32 -0.54 16.36 6.31
C THR A 32 0.41 16.68 5.15
N PRO A 33 1.59 17.28 5.41
CA PRO A 33 2.55 17.55 4.34
C PRO A 33 3.10 16.24 3.77
N LYS A 34 3.26 16.18 2.45
CA LYS A 34 3.74 14.99 1.73
C LYS A 34 5.03 15.26 0.97
N LYS A 35 5.79 14.20 0.73
CA LYS A 35 6.97 14.20 -0.14
C LYS A 35 6.66 13.38 -1.39
N PHE A 36 7.45 13.59 -2.44
CA PHE A 36 7.54 12.64 -3.55
C PHE A 36 8.99 12.19 -3.64
N ILE A 37 9.23 10.90 -3.47
CA ILE A 37 10.58 10.34 -3.38
C ILE A 37 10.75 9.13 -4.29
N VAL A 38 12.00 8.80 -4.56
CA VAL A 38 12.43 7.50 -5.09
C VAL A 38 13.13 6.78 -3.95
N VAL A 39 12.74 5.54 -3.68
CA VAL A 39 13.42 4.66 -2.73
C VAL A 39 14.31 3.70 -3.52
N THR A 40 15.62 3.73 -3.27
CA THR A 40 16.57 2.80 -3.90
C THR A 40 16.69 1.48 -3.10
N PRO A 41 17.18 0.39 -3.70
CA PRO A 41 17.32 -0.90 -3.00
C PRO A 41 18.15 -0.83 -1.71
N GLU A 42 19.10 0.11 -1.63
CA GLU A 42 19.97 0.34 -0.48
C GLU A 42 19.24 1.07 0.67
N GLU A 43 18.23 1.87 0.35
CA GLU A 43 17.43 2.62 1.33
C GLU A 43 16.29 1.77 1.91
N GLN A 44 15.90 0.70 1.21
CA GLN A 44 14.81 -0.18 1.62
C GLN A 44 15.17 -1.01 2.87
N PRO A 45 14.33 -1.06 3.92
CA PRO A 45 14.60 -1.86 5.10
C PRO A 45 14.59 -3.37 4.79
N ARG A 46 15.44 -4.13 5.50
CA ARG A 46 15.39 -5.61 5.53
C ARG A 46 14.71 -6.14 6.79
N HIS A 47 14.81 -5.40 7.88
CA HIS A 47 14.03 -5.61 9.10
C HIS A 47 13.09 -4.43 9.25
N TYR A 48 11.87 -4.59 8.77
CA TYR A 48 10.85 -3.55 8.84
C TYR A 48 10.14 -3.59 10.19
N LYS A 49 9.89 -2.41 10.77
CA LYS A 49 9.08 -2.26 11.97
C LYS A 49 8.14 -1.08 11.81
N SER A 50 6.84 -1.33 11.96
CA SER A 50 5.82 -0.29 11.86
C SER A 50 5.83 0.64 13.08
N VAL A 51 5.31 1.86 12.93
CA VAL A 51 5.24 2.82 14.03
C VAL A 51 3.95 2.64 14.81
N ILE A 52 2.81 2.36 14.18
CA ILE A 52 1.52 2.29 14.86
C ILE A 52 1.34 0.93 15.54
N SER A 53 1.38 -0.16 14.77
CA SER A 53 1.07 -1.50 15.30
C SER A 53 2.26 -2.21 15.95
N LYS A 54 3.48 -1.71 15.70
CA LYS A 54 4.76 -2.31 16.12
C LYS A 54 5.03 -3.69 15.50
N VAL A 55 4.35 -4.04 14.40
CA VAL A 55 4.61 -5.29 13.67
C VAL A 55 6.04 -5.29 13.13
N GLU A 56 6.72 -6.43 13.24
CA GLU A 56 8.09 -6.62 12.75
C GLU A 56 8.10 -7.66 11.62
N ILE A 57 8.74 -7.33 10.51
CA ILE A 57 8.74 -8.12 9.28
C ILE A 57 10.15 -8.18 8.69
N ASP A 58 10.69 -9.38 8.56
CA ASP A 58 11.87 -9.63 7.74
C ASP A 58 11.47 -9.62 6.26
N LEU A 59 12.01 -8.65 5.53
CA LEU A 59 11.76 -8.45 4.11
C LEU A 59 12.85 -9.11 3.25
N PRO A 60 12.52 -9.55 2.01
CA PRO A 60 13.50 -10.09 1.09
C PRO A 60 14.68 -9.14 0.83
N ASP A 61 15.84 -9.72 0.53
CA ASP A 61 17.10 -8.97 0.40
C ASP A 61 17.30 -8.30 -0.98
N ASP A 62 16.35 -8.51 -1.90
CA ASP A 62 16.38 -8.10 -3.30
C ASP A 62 15.24 -7.12 -3.69
N PRO A 63 15.02 -6.02 -2.95
CA PRO A 63 13.99 -5.06 -3.31
C PRO A 63 14.33 -4.29 -4.57
N MET A 64 13.30 -4.01 -5.36
CA MET A 64 13.37 -3.12 -6.50
C MET A 64 13.26 -1.65 -6.08
N ARG A 65 13.88 -0.76 -6.88
CA ARG A 65 13.65 0.69 -6.79
C ARG A 65 12.18 1.01 -7.10
N TYR A 66 11.59 1.97 -6.37
CA TYR A 66 10.23 2.43 -6.60
C TYR A 66 10.04 3.90 -6.21
N THR A 67 8.99 4.55 -6.73
CA THR A 67 8.56 5.87 -6.24
C THR A 67 7.62 5.73 -5.04
N ALA A 68 7.53 6.73 -4.18
CA ALA A 68 6.57 6.75 -3.07
C ALA A 68 6.10 8.17 -2.74
N VAL A 69 4.96 8.31 -2.06
CA VAL A 69 4.40 9.60 -1.60
C VAL A 69 4.26 9.63 -0.05
N PRO A 70 5.36 9.48 0.70
CA PRO A 70 5.30 9.34 2.15
C PRO A 70 4.91 10.63 2.87
N ASN A 71 4.44 10.48 4.12
CA ASN A 71 4.30 11.60 5.04
C ASN A 71 5.65 12.34 5.18
N ALA A 72 5.61 13.66 5.18
CA ALA A 72 6.82 14.46 5.34
C ALA A 72 7.32 14.44 6.80
N LEU A 73 6.39 14.30 7.75
CA LEU A 73 6.63 14.14 9.18
C LEU A 73 6.76 12.64 9.53
N PRO A 74 7.73 12.25 10.38
CA PRO A 74 8.04 10.84 10.65
C PRO A 74 7.33 10.27 11.90
N ASP A 75 6.25 10.91 12.36
CA ASP A 75 5.59 10.64 13.64
C ASP A 75 4.60 9.46 13.61
N GLU A 76 4.07 9.10 12.44
CA GLU A 76 3.05 8.05 12.30
C GLU A 76 3.49 6.86 11.43
N GLY A 77 4.77 6.80 11.03
CA GLY A 77 5.28 5.77 10.13
C GLY A 77 5.60 6.29 8.74
N ILE A 78 5.80 5.38 7.78
CA ILE A 78 6.24 5.75 6.42
C ILE A 78 5.08 6.30 5.59
N TRP A 79 3.91 5.64 5.62
CA TRP A 79 2.73 6.04 4.86
C TRP A 79 3.02 6.22 3.36
N GLY A 80 3.56 5.17 2.73
CA GLY A 80 4.08 5.24 1.36
C GLY A 80 3.06 5.58 0.26
N GLU A 81 1.76 5.50 0.57
CA GLU A 81 0.61 5.89 -0.25
C GLU A 81 0.53 5.16 -1.60
N ALA A 82 1.28 5.61 -2.61
CA ALA A 82 1.34 4.98 -3.92
C ALA A 82 2.72 5.10 -4.54
N GLY A 83 2.97 4.21 -5.49
CA GLY A 83 4.26 4.12 -6.14
C GLY A 83 4.24 3.31 -7.42
N ILE A 84 5.32 3.45 -8.20
CA ILE A 84 5.61 2.61 -9.37
C ILE A 84 7.03 2.05 -9.20
N ASN A 85 7.19 0.74 -9.37
CA ASN A 85 8.49 0.08 -9.29
C ASN A 85 9.18 -0.02 -10.68
N VAL A 86 10.43 -0.52 -10.71
CA VAL A 86 11.19 -0.66 -11.98
C VAL A 86 10.57 -1.62 -13.00
N CYS A 87 9.63 -2.46 -12.58
CA CYS A 87 8.88 -3.35 -13.48
C CYS A 87 7.62 -2.70 -14.06
N ASN A 88 7.41 -1.40 -13.85
CA ASN A 88 6.20 -0.67 -14.22
C ASN A 88 4.92 -1.25 -13.59
N VAL A 89 5.06 -1.82 -12.39
CA VAL A 89 3.91 -2.16 -11.55
C VAL A 89 3.63 -0.96 -10.65
N ALA A 90 2.39 -0.52 -10.63
CA ALA A 90 1.90 0.51 -9.72
C ALA A 90 1.08 -0.10 -8.59
N MET A 91 1.14 0.53 -7.42
CA MET A 91 0.33 0.19 -6.25
C MET A 91 -0.17 1.48 -5.60
N SER A 92 -1.41 1.50 -5.12
CA SER A 92 -1.93 2.55 -4.25
C SER A 92 -2.64 1.90 -3.06
N ALA A 93 -2.25 2.32 -1.85
CA ALA A 93 -2.70 1.81 -0.58
C ALA A 93 -2.85 2.99 0.41
N THR A 94 -4.04 3.32 0.90
CA THR A 94 -5.30 2.55 0.82
C THR A 94 -6.57 3.36 0.58
N GLU A 95 -7.62 2.67 0.17
CA GLU A 95 -8.99 3.14 0.31
C GLU A 95 -9.57 2.54 1.58
N THR A 96 -9.80 3.33 2.64
CA THR A 96 -10.46 2.78 3.84
C THR A 96 -11.89 2.37 3.49
N ILE A 97 -12.20 1.08 3.62
CA ILE A 97 -13.51 0.50 3.33
C ILE A 97 -14.25 0.12 4.61
N THR A 98 -15.37 -0.60 4.48
CA THR A 98 -16.22 -0.99 5.59
C THR A 98 -16.23 -2.51 5.79
N SER A 99 -16.59 -2.92 7.00
CA SER A 99 -16.85 -4.32 7.35
C SER A 99 -18.17 -4.44 8.13
N ASN A 100 -18.50 -5.64 8.59
CA ASN A 100 -19.70 -5.88 9.39
C ASN A 100 -19.42 -6.81 10.58
N ALA A 101 -20.26 -6.72 11.61
CA ALA A 101 -20.06 -7.45 12.87
C ALA A 101 -20.04 -8.98 12.72
N ARG A 102 -20.64 -9.55 11.66
CA ARG A 102 -20.65 -11.01 11.46
C ARG A 102 -19.28 -11.53 11.02
N VAL A 103 -18.63 -10.87 10.08
CA VAL A 103 -17.27 -11.26 9.66
C VAL A 103 -16.26 -10.94 10.76
N LEU A 104 -16.35 -9.76 11.39
CA LEU A 104 -15.47 -9.39 12.50
C LEU A 104 -15.63 -10.29 13.75
N GLY A 105 -16.79 -10.93 13.91
CA GLY A 105 -17.00 -11.92 14.96
C GLY A 105 -16.33 -13.27 14.67
N ALA A 106 -16.11 -13.61 13.39
CA ALA A 106 -15.44 -14.84 12.98
C ALA A 106 -13.93 -14.66 12.77
N ASP A 107 -13.53 -13.51 12.21
CA ASP A 107 -12.15 -13.11 11.94
C ASP A 107 -11.95 -11.64 12.41
N PRO A 108 -11.64 -11.43 13.71
CA PRO A 108 -11.44 -10.10 14.27
C PRO A 108 -10.16 -9.42 13.77
N LEU A 109 -10.15 -8.10 13.77
CA LEU A 109 -8.94 -7.31 13.47
C LEU A 109 -7.79 -7.64 14.44
N VAL A 110 -6.58 -7.68 13.89
CA VAL A 110 -5.35 -7.99 14.63
C VAL A 110 -4.61 -6.69 14.96
N LYS A 111 -4.69 -6.26 16.23
CA LYS A 111 -4.09 -4.98 16.69
C LYS A 111 -2.59 -4.82 16.38
N GLY A 112 -1.85 -5.92 16.35
CA GLY A 112 -0.42 -5.95 16.01
C GLY A 112 -0.13 -6.36 14.57
N GLY A 113 -1.13 -6.27 13.67
CA GLY A 113 -1.02 -6.62 12.26
C GLY A 113 -0.52 -5.47 11.40
N ILE A 114 -0.59 -5.64 10.08
CA ILE A 114 -0.23 -4.62 9.11
C ILE A 114 -1.39 -3.65 8.83
N GLY A 115 -1.10 -2.42 8.45
CA GLY A 115 -2.06 -1.39 8.06
C GLY A 115 -1.51 -0.50 6.94
N GLU A 116 -2.24 0.56 6.63
CA GLU A 116 -1.96 1.50 5.54
C GLU A 116 -0.53 2.06 5.59
N GLU A 117 0.00 2.34 6.78
CA GLU A 117 1.36 2.85 6.96
C GLU A 117 2.44 1.94 6.33
N ASP A 118 2.14 0.65 6.21
CA ASP A 118 3.10 -0.41 5.87
C ASP A 118 3.05 -0.81 4.39
N LEU A 119 1.86 -0.84 3.79
CA LEU A 119 1.56 -1.76 2.69
C LEU A 119 2.43 -1.54 1.45
N VAL A 120 2.62 -0.29 1.02
CA VAL A 120 3.46 0.01 -0.15
C VAL A 120 4.88 -0.48 0.06
N THR A 121 5.46 -0.21 1.24
CA THR A 121 6.85 -0.55 1.58
C THR A 121 7.08 -2.07 1.59
N ILE A 122 6.15 -2.84 2.15
CA ILE A 122 6.33 -4.29 2.31
C ILE A 122 5.89 -5.12 1.09
N VAL A 123 5.18 -4.50 0.13
CA VAL A 123 4.65 -5.17 -1.07
C VAL A 123 5.34 -4.73 -2.35
N LEU A 124 5.24 -3.46 -2.73
CA LEU A 124 5.57 -2.97 -4.08
C LEU A 124 7.00 -3.27 -4.55
N PRO A 125 8.05 -3.25 -3.70
CA PRO A 125 9.42 -3.53 -4.13
C PRO A 125 9.68 -4.99 -4.52
N TYR A 126 8.73 -5.89 -4.28
CA TYR A 126 8.94 -7.34 -4.35
C TYR A 126 7.99 -8.05 -5.34
N ILE A 127 7.38 -7.29 -6.27
CA ILE A 127 6.36 -7.78 -7.21
C ILE A 127 6.67 -7.33 -8.64
N HIS A 128 6.46 -8.22 -9.61
CA HIS A 128 6.75 -7.97 -11.03
C HIS A 128 5.49 -7.87 -11.90
N SER A 129 4.31 -8.08 -11.32
CA SER A 129 3.00 -7.87 -11.94
C SER A 129 1.98 -7.40 -10.91
N ALA A 130 0.87 -6.81 -11.37
CA ALA A 130 -0.25 -6.43 -10.52
C ALA A 130 -0.82 -7.63 -9.74
N ARG A 131 -0.91 -8.77 -10.42
CA ARG A 131 -1.39 -10.04 -9.84
C ARG A 131 -0.45 -10.59 -8.77
N GLU A 132 0.87 -10.47 -8.95
CA GLU A 132 1.83 -10.77 -7.88
C GLU A 132 1.63 -9.88 -6.66
N GLY A 133 1.29 -8.60 -6.87
CA GLY A 133 0.85 -7.67 -5.82
C GLY A 133 -0.28 -8.22 -4.97
N VAL A 134 -1.36 -8.65 -5.62
CA VAL A 134 -2.52 -9.27 -4.96
C VAL A 134 -2.11 -10.50 -4.15
N VAL A 135 -1.34 -11.42 -4.75
CA VAL A 135 -0.93 -12.67 -4.10
C VAL A 135 0.00 -12.40 -2.92
N ARG A 136 0.96 -11.48 -3.05
CA ARG A 136 1.89 -11.12 -1.98
C ARG A 136 1.15 -10.49 -0.81
N LEU A 137 0.28 -9.50 -1.07
CA LEU A 137 -0.50 -8.85 -0.02
C LEU A 137 -1.41 -9.86 0.70
N GLY A 138 -2.07 -10.75 -0.04
CA GLY A 138 -2.87 -11.82 0.55
C GLY A 138 -2.07 -12.69 1.53
N LYS A 139 -0.88 -13.14 1.15
CA LYS A 139 0.02 -13.92 2.03
C LYS A 139 0.47 -13.15 3.26
N LEU A 140 0.71 -11.84 3.13
CA LEU A 140 1.10 -10.99 4.26
C LEU A 140 -0.07 -10.81 5.23
N LEU A 141 -1.29 -10.61 4.72
CA LEU A 141 -2.50 -10.53 5.53
C LEU A 141 -2.78 -11.85 6.27
N GLU A 142 -2.64 -13.00 5.61
CA GLU A 142 -2.77 -14.32 6.24
C GLU A 142 -1.74 -14.53 7.37
N LYS A 143 -0.51 -14.05 7.18
CA LYS A 143 0.59 -14.26 8.12
C LYS A 143 0.56 -13.30 9.31
N TYR A 144 0.27 -12.02 9.07
CA TYR A 144 0.41 -10.95 10.07
C TYR A 144 -0.93 -10.41 10.56
N GLY A 145 -2.03 -10.69 9.86
CA GLY A 145 -3.31 -10.04 10.09
C GLY A 145 -3.27 -8.54 9.78
N THR A 146 -4.38 -7.84 9.99
CA THR A 146 -4.46 -6.38 9.83
C THR A 146 -5.33 -5.75 10.92
N TYR A 147 -5.03 -4.51 11.27
CA TYR A 147 -5.83 -3.70 12.20
C TYR A 147 -6.82 -2.76 11.48
N GLU A 148 -6.91 -2.84 10.15
CA GLU A 148 -7.72 -1.94 9.30
C GLU A 148 -8.57 -2.69 8.27
N MET A 149 -9.47 -1.97 7.63
CA MET A 149 -10.30 -2.47 6.54
C MET A 149 -9.98 -1.65 5.28
N ASN A 150 -9.20 -2.23 4.39
CA ASN A 150 -8.56 -1.48 3.30
C ASN A 150 -8.87 -2.09 1.93
N GLY A 151 -9.16 -1.22 0.96
CA GLY A 151 -9.04 -1.47 -0.47
C GLY A 151 -7.65 -1.08 -0.94
N VAL A 152 -7.07 -1.90 -1.81
CA VAL A 152 -5.74 -1.69 -2.37
C VAL A 152 -5.81 -1.90 -3.87
N GLY A 153 -5.24 -0.97 -4.63
CA GLY A 153 -5.15 -1.08 -6.07
C GLY A 153 -3.75 -1.51 -6.50
N PHE A 154 -3.69 -2.41 -7.48
CA PHE A 154 -2.49 -2.79 -8.20
C PHE A 154 -2.74 -2.65 -9.69
N GLN A 155 -1.71 -2.27 -10.43
CA GLN A 155 -1.80 -2.07 -11.87
C GLN A 155 -0.47 -2.42 -12.53
N ASP A 156 -0.50 -3.07 -13.68
CA ASP A 156 0.64 -3.15 -14.60
C ASP A 156 0.19 -2.79 -16.02
N VAL A 157 1.06 -2.92 -17.02
CA VAL A 157 0.73 -2.55 -18.41
C VAL A 157 -0.46 -3.35 -19.00
N SER A 158 -0.85 -4.45 -18.37
CA SER A 158 -1.86 -5.37 -18.86
C SER A 158 -3.14 -5.44 -18.04
N GLU A 159 -3.06 -5.31 -16.72
CA GLU A 159 -4.16 -5.54 -15.77
C GLU A 159 -4.32 -4.41 -14.76
#